data_AF-A0A315XAQ7-F1
#
_entry.id   AF-A0A315XAQ7-F1
#
_cell.length_a   1.000
_cell.length_b   1.000
_cell.length_c   1.000
_cell.angle_alpha   90.00
_cell.angle_beta   90.00
_cell.angle_gamma   90.00
#
_symmetry.space_group_name_H-M   'P 1'
#
loop_
_entity.id
_entity.type
_entity.pdbx_description
1 polymer ?
#
loop_
_entity_poly.entity_id
_entity_poly.type
_entity_poly.pdbx_seq_one_letter_code
_entity_poly.pdbx_strand_id
1 'polypeptide(L)'
;MRPRDLDRASAIDKALTEYSIDSRNLPGISRPEERHALVEQIIESLRRVEFARRLGESDISPRRGDPADAMFDPLRAAILRMRQGETDEAYWLVYLFIYFGRHPVGGWSYVRRIYGALGARPWWTWAEVAVNPAQFCEWMLDHQADIRDGARSGFGNHRKYESLRKVGDGVESYVRWVAPPRAHDELFAAARERHNGDPRAAFGYLYKSLLRVDRFGRVATFDYLCMVGKLGFSQIEPDTPHLGGATGPLRGARLLVGADMSPSQLDQILLDLGAKLGVGMQVIEDSLCNWQKSPNRFRPFRG
;
A
#
# COMPACT_ATOMS: atom_id res chain seq x y z
N MET A 1 -20.88 4.51 11.23
CA MET A 1 -19.92 4.05 12.27
C MET A 1 -20.38 2.79 13.02
N ARG A 2 -19.49 1.92 13.52
CA ARG A 2 -19.85 0.74 14.35
C ARG A 2 -19.88 1.11 15.84
N PRO A 3 -20.67 0.46 16.71
CA PRO A 3 -20.73 0.78 18.15
C PRO A 3 -19.36 0.79 18.84
N ARG A 4 -18.50 -0.18 18.53
CA ARG A 4 -17.14 -0.28 19.07
C ARG A 4 -16.20 0.84 18.66
N ASP A 5 -16.54 1.61 17.63
CA ASP A 5 -15.71 2.69 17.10
C ASP A 5 -16.08 4.06 17.72
N LEU A 6 -17.19 4.15 18.47
CA LEU A 6 -17.76 5.41 18.95
C LEU A 6 -16.82 6.19 19.87
N ASP A 7 -16.22 5.52 20.87
CA ASP A 7 -15.31 6.18 21.82
C ASP A 7 -14.09 6.75 21.10
N ARG A 8 -13.53 5.95 20.17
CA ARG A 8 -12.37 6.37 19.38
C ARG A 8 -12.71 7.52 18.44
N ALA A 9 -13.88 7.50 17.83
CA ALA A 9 -14.35 8.57 16.98
C ALA A 9 -14.57 9.87 17.77
N SER A 10 -15.16 9.78 18.96
CA SER A 10 -15.33 10.93 19.85
C SER A 10 -13.97 11.53 20.27
N ALA A 11 -12.98 10.68 20.54
CA ALA A 11 -11.63 11.14 20.86
C ALA A 11 -10.96 11.85 19.67
N ILE A 12 -11.11 11.32 18.45
CA ILE A 12 -10.58 11.93 17.22
C ILE A 12 -11.29 13.26 16.94
N ASP A 13 -12.61 13.33 17.05
CA ASP A 13 -13.39 14.57 16.83
C ASP A 13 -12.97 15.67 17.81
N LYS A 14 -12.81 15.30 19.09
CA LYS A 14 -12.29 16.19 20.13
C LYS A 14 -10.89 16.70 19.78
N ALA A 15 -9.97 15.81 19.41
CA ALA A 15 -8.60 16.16 19.08
C ALA A 15 -8.49 17.03 17.81
N LEU A 16 -9.34 16.81 16.80
CA LEU A 16 -9.46 17.67 15.62
C LEU A 16 -9.92 19.08 16.00
N THR A 17 -10.92 19.17 16.87
CA THR A 17 -11.46 20.45 17.34
C THR A 17 -10.43 21.21 18.15
N GLU A 18 -9.78 20.56 19.12
CA GLU A 18 -8.68 21.15 19.91
C GLU A 18 -7.53 21.62 19.03
N TYR A 19 -7.06 20.80 18.09
CA TYR A 19 -5.99 21.19 17.17
C TYR A 19 -6.39 22.40 16.32
N SER A 20 -7.65 22.44 15.84
CA SER A 20 -8.17 23.55 15.04
C SER A 20 -8.22 24.88 15.80
N ILE A 21 -8.38 24.84 17.12
CA ILE A 21 -8.47 26.03 17.97
C ILE A 21 -7.07 26.44 18.46
N ASP A 22 -6.32 25.50 19.00
CA ASP A 22 -5.12 25.79 19.80
C ASP A 22 -3.82 25.80 18.99
N SER A 23 -3.80 25.13 17.83
CA SER A 23 -2.55 24.92 17.06
C SER A 23 -2.63 25.53 15.66
N ARG A 24 -3.65 25.17 14.88
CA ARG A 24 -3.81 25.66 13.51
C ARG A 24 -5.26 25.55 13.09
N ASN A 25 -5.85 26.64 12.64
CA ASN A 25 -7.18 26.66 12.06
C ASN A 25 -7.32 25.65 10.89
N LEU A 26 -8.34 24.79 10.95
CA LEU A 26 -8.67 23.80 9.92
C LEU A 26 -10.03 24.14 9.29
N PRO A 27 -10.09 25.15 8.40
CA PRO A 27 -11.36 25.64 7.86
C PRO A 27 -12.14 24.58 7.08
N GLY A 28 -11.47 23.57 6.51
CA GLY A 28 -12.11 22.48 5.77
C GLY A 28 -12.96 21.54 6.63
N ILE A 29 -12.90 21.65 7.96
CA ILE A 29 -13.75 20.91 8.91
C ILE A 29 -14.47 21.85 9.89
N SER A 30 -14.63 23.11 9.50
CA SER A 30 -15.36 24.12 10.29
C SER A 30 -16.83 23.74 10.46
N ARG A 31 -17.42 23.09 9.45
CA ARG A 31 -18.79 22.57 9.52
C ARG A 31 -18.84 21.19 10.19
N PRO A 32 -19.82 20.93 11.08
CA PRO A 32 -19.93 19.65 11.77
C PRO A 32 -20.01 18.44 10.83
N GLU A 33 -20.71 18.55 9.70
CA GLU A 33 -20.85 17.48 8.72
C GLU A 33 -19.53 17.14 8.02
N GLU A 34 -18.68 18.13 7.77
CA GLU A 34 -17.37 17.94 7.15
C GLU A 34 -16.40 17.25 8.10
N ARG A 35 -16.40 17.70 9.35
CA ARG A 35 -15.62 17.09 10.43
C ARG A 35 -16.06 15.66 10.70
N HIS A 36 -17.36 15.40 10.82
CA HIS A 36 -17.90 14.05 11.02
C HIS A 36 -17.47 13.12 9.90
N ALA A 37 -17.61 13.55 8.63
CA ALA A 37 -17.20 12.74 7.49
C ALA A 37 -15.70 12.43 7.51
N LEU A 38 -14.84 13.37 7.91
CA LEU A 38 -13.40 13.11 8.09
C LEU A 38 -13.14 12.10 9.21
N VAL A 39 -13.79 12.25 10.37
CA VAL A 39 -13.70 11.30 11.49
C VAL A 39 -14.06 9.89 11.03
N GLU A 40 -15.15 9.71 10.28
CA GLU A 40 -15.53 8.41 9.74
C GLU A 40 -14.49 7.83 8.76
N GLN A 41 -13.84 8.67 7.94
CA GLN A 41 -12.75 8.23 7.05
C GLN A 41 -11.49 7.82 7.82
N ILE A 42 -11.14 8.54 8.90
CA ILE A 42 -10.02 8.18 9.77
C ILE A 42 -10.30 6.81 10.42
N ILE A 43 -11.50 6.62 10.97
CA ILE A 43 -11.92 5.34 11.57
C ILE A 43 -11.91 4.19 10.54
N GLU A 44 -12.41 4.43 9.33
CA GLU A 44 -12.36 3.43 8.25
C GLU A 44 -10.91 3.05 7.90
N SER A 45 -10.01 4.03 7.80
CA SER A 45 -8.60 3.78 7.49
C SER A 45 -7.88 3.03 8.62
N LEU A 46 -8.15 3.38 9.88
CA LEU A 46 -7.66 2.62 11.06
C LEU A 46 -8.10 1.15 11.03
N ARG A 47 -9.37 0.89 10.68
CA ARG A 47 -9.88 -0.49 10.55
C ARG A 47 -9.15 -1.26 9.44
N ARG A 48 -8.76 -0.62 8.33
CA ARG A 48 -8.00 -1.26 7.25
C ARG A 48 -6.58 -1.63 7.68
N VAL A 49 -5.90 -0.76 8.42
CA VAL A 49 -4.57 -1.05 8.99
C VAL A 49 -4.67 -2.22 9.97
N GLU A 50 -5.63 -2.17 10.90
CA GLU A 50 -5.84 -3.23 11.89
C GLU A 50 -6.20 -4.57 11.22
N PHE A 51 -7.02 -4.55 10.18
CA PHE A 51 -7.38 -5.75 9.44
C PHE A 51 -6.15 -6.44 8.83
N ALA A 52 -5.23 -5.68 8.24
CA ALA A 52 -4.01 -6.24 7.67
C ALA A 52 -3.11 -6.86 8.76
N ARG A 53 -2.99 -6.20 9.92
CA ARG A 53 -2.25 -6.74 11.07
C ARG A 53 -2.85 -8.05 11.58
N ARG A 54 -4.17 -8.09 11.78
CA ARG A 54 -4.90 -9.29 12.21
C ARG A 54 -4.83 -10.41 11.18
N LEU A 55 -4.78 -10.08 9.89
CA LEU A 55 -4.60 -11.08 8.82
C LEU A 55 -3.26 -11.82 8.99
N GLY A 56 -2.19 -11.09 9.34
CA GLY A 56 -0.87 -11.65 9.65
C GLY A 56 -0.87 -12.65 10.82
N GLU A 57 -1.85 -12.57 11.72
CA GLU A 57 -2.01 -13.44 12.91
C GLU A 57 -3.02 -14.58 12.68
N SER A 58 -3.85 -14.49 11.63
CA SER A 58 -4.96 -15.42 11.40
C SER A 58 -4.50 -16.80 10.93
N ASP A 59 -5.34 -17.82 11.12
CA ASP A 59 -5.16 -19.11 10.46
C ASP A 59 -5.47 -18.96 8.96
N ILE A 60 -4.53 -19.39 8.12
CA ILE A 60 -4.60 -19.23 6.67
C ILE A 60 -4.48 -20.62 6.04
N SER A 61 -5.53 -21.03 5.32
CA SER A 61 -5.51 -22.28 4.57
C SER A 61 -4.32 -22.32 3.60
N PRO A 62 -3.52 -23.41 3.56
CA PRO A 62 -2.40 -23.57 2.62
C PRO A 62 -2.79 -23.39 1.15
N ARG A 63 -4.06 -23.69 0.80
CA ARG A 63 -4.64 -23.49 -0.54
C ARG A 63 -4.56 -22.04 -1.01
N ARG A 64 -4.43 -21.07 -0.10
CA ARG A 64 -4.25 -19.64 -0.43
C ARG A 64 -2.89 -19.35 -1.06
N GLY A 65 -1.90 -20.23 -0.87
CA GLY A 65 -0.54 -20.11 -1.43
C GLY A 65 -0.37 -20.73 -2.81
N ASP A 66 -1.35 -21.49 -3.30
CA ASP A 66 -1.26 -22.20 -4.58
C ASP A 66 -1.98 -21.41 -5.70
N PRO A 67 -1.28 -20.79 -6.67
CA PRO A 67 -1.90 -20.14 -7.81
C PRO A 67 -2.70 -21.08 -8.73
N ALA A 68 -2.59 -22.40 -8.61
CA ALA A 68 -3.50 -23.32 -9.30
C ALA A 68 -4.87 -23.39 -8.60
N ASP A 69 -4.97 -23.03 -7.32
CA ASP A 69 -6.22 -23.10 -6.55
C ASP A 69 -7.08 -21.84 -6.75
N ALA A 70 -8.40 -22.01 -6.75
CA ALA A 70 -9.36 -20.90 -6.82
C ALA A 70 -9.33 -19.99 -5.58
N MET A 71 -8.84 -20.51 -4.45
CA MET A 71 -8.66 -19.77 -3.21
C MET A 71 -7.43 -18.85 -3.22
N PHE A 72 -6.54 -18.95 -4.21
CA PHE A 72 -5.30 -18.16 -4.26
C PHE A 72 -5.52 -16.68 -3.90
N ASP A 73 -4.71 -16.20 -2.98
CA ASP A 73 -4.71 -14.81 -2.53
C ASP A 73 -3.25 -14.41 -2.27
N PRO A 74 -2.66 -13.52 -3.08
CA PRO A 74 -1.22 -13.27 -3.02
C PRO A 74 -0.79 -12.65 -1.68
N LEU A 75 -1.66 -11.91 -0.99
CA LEU A 75 -1.34 -11.36 0.32
C LEU A 75 -1.31 -12.45 1.39
N ARG A 76 -2.25 -13.39 1.34
CA ARG A 76 -2.26 -14.55 2.23
C ARG A 76 -1.12 -15.53 1.90
N ALA A 77 -0.81 -15.71 0.63
CA ALA A 77 0.34 -16.47 0.16
C ALA A 77 1.64 -15.89 0.73
N ALA A 78 1.81 -14.56 0.68
CA ALA A 78 2.98 -13.89 1.28
C ALA A 78 3.12 -14.18 2.77
N ILE A 79 2.02 -14.12 3.54
CA ILE A 79 2.03 -14.44 4.97
C ILE A 79 2.42 -15.90 5.22
N LEU A 80 1.90 -16.84 4.43
CA LEU A 80 2.28 -18.25 4.53
C LEU A 80 3.79 -18.46 4.29
N ARG A 81 4.34 -17.80 3.26
CA ARG A 81 5.78 -17.86 2.92
C ARG A 81 6.65 -17.27 4.01
N MET A 82 6.25 -16.12 4.56
CA MET A 82 6.94 -15.50 5.68
C MET A 82 7.00 -16.45 6.89
N ARG A 83 5.90 -17.13 7.23
CA ARG A 83 5.86 -18.12 8.33
C ARG A 83 6.72 -19.35 8.09
N GLN A 84 6.99 -19.68 6.82
CA GLN A 84 7.85 -20.80 6.43
C GLN A 84 9.34 -20.41 6.40
N GLY A 85 9.68 -19.14 6.65
CA GLY A 85 11.04 -18.62 6.49
C GLY A 85 11.43 -18.34 5.04
N GLU A 86 10.49 -18.45 4.10
CA GLU A 86 10.67 -18.08 2.69
C GLU A 86 10.45 -16.56 2.52
N THR A 87 11.32 -15.77 3.14
CA THR A 87 11.08 -14.33 3.32
C THR A 87 11.10 -13.56 2.00
N ASP A 88 12.08 -13.81 1.13
CA ASP A 88 12.15 -13.22 -0.21
C ASP A 88 10.88 -13.47 -1.04
N GLU A 89 10.36 -14.69 -0.98
CA GLU A 89 9.12 -15.07 -1.66
C GLU A 89 7.91 -14.30 -1.12
N ALA A 90 7.89 -14.04 0.19
CA ALA A 90 6.86 -13.23 0.82
C ALA A 90 6.88 -11.78 0.32
N TYR A 91 8.06 -11.14 0.24
CA TYR A 91 8.19 -9.78 -0.30
C TYR A 91 7.81 -9.72 -1.78
N TRP A 92 8.22 -10.72 -2.56
CA TRP A 92 7.85 -10.84 -3.97
C TRP A 92 6.32 -10.89 -4.16
N LEU A 93 5.62 -11.71 -3.38
CA LEU A 93 4.17 -11.80 -3.44
C LEU A 93 3.46 -10.50 -3.01
N VAL A 94 4.03 -9.75 -2.05
CA VAL A 94 3.53 -8.40 -1.70
C VAL A 94 3.75 -7.43 -2.85
N TYR A 95 4.93 -7.47 -3.50
CA TYR A 95 5.19 -6.65 -4.68
C TYR A 95 4.17 -6.93 -5.78
N LEU A 96 3.91 -8.21 -6.10
CA LEU A 96 2.91 -8.59 -7.10
C LEU A 96 1.49 -8.16 -6.71
N PHE A 97 1.12 -8.34 -5.44
CA PHE A 97 -0.17 -7.89 -4.90
C PHE A 97 -0.38 -6.39 -5.15
N ILE A 98 0.64 -5.57 -4.91
CA ILE A 98 0.59 -4.12 -5.14
C ILE A 98 0.67 -3.78 -6.63
N TYR A 99 1.53 -4.47 -7.38
CA TYR A 99 1.77 -4.16 -8.79
C TYR A 99 0.51 -4.35 -9.61
N PHE A 100 -0.19 -5.46 -9.39
CA PHE A 100 -1.38 -5.79 -10.14
C PHE A 100 -2.65 -5.26 -9.49
N GLY A 101 -2.72 -5.23 -8.15
CA GLY A 101 -3.93 -4.89 -7.42
C GLY A 101 -5.06 -5.91 -7.61
N ARG A 102 -6.18 -5.70 -6.91
CA ARG A 102 -7.37 -6.53 -7.04
C ARG A 102 -8.29 -5.97 -8.11
N HIS A 103 -8.59 -6.75 -9.15
CA HIS A 103 -9.63 -6.37 -10.10
C HIS A 103 -11.02 -6.53 -9.43
N PRO A 104 -11.97 -5.58 -9.60
CA PRO A 104 -13.29 -5.65 -8.95
C PRO A 104 -14.08 -6.93 -9.27
N VAL A 105 -13.89 -7.47 -10.48
CA VAL A 105 -14.63 -8.65 -10.94
C VAL A 105 -13.74 -9.90 -11.00
N GLY A 106 -12.53 -9.78 -11.55
CA GLY A 106 -11.61 -10.92 -11.71
C GLY A 106 -10.74 -11.21 -10.51
N GLY A 107 -10.85 -10.41 -9.44
CA GLY A 107 -10.07 -10.58 -8.22
C GLY A 107 -8.57 -10.56 -8.51
N TRP A 108 -7.89 -11.66 -8.18
CA TRP A 108 -6.44 -11.83 -8.29
C TRP A 108 -5.99 -12.47 -9.61
N SER A 109 -6.81 -12.44 -10.67
CA SER A 109 -6.56 -13.20 -11.90
C SER A 109 -5.20 -12.94 -12.54
N TYR A 110 -4.76 -11.68 -12.62
CA TYR A 110 -3.45 -11.36 -13.18
C TYR A 110 -2.31 -11.90 -12.34
N VAL A 111 -2.34 -11.68 -11.01
CA VAL A 111 -1.31 -12.23 -10.11
C VAL A 111 -1.29 -13.75 -10.20
N ARG A 112 -2.45 -14.41 -10.16
CA ARG A 112 -2.57 -15.87 -10.26
C ARG A 112 -1.93 -16.42 -11.54
N ARG A 113 -2.26 -15.82 -12.68
CA ARG A 113 -1.78 -16.25 -14.01
C ARG A 113 -0.30 -15.99 -14.20
N ILE A 114 0.20 -14.86 -13.72
CA ILE A 114 1.60 -14.48 -13.87
C ILE A 114 2.45 -15.25 -12.87
N TYR A 115 2.15 -15.18 -11.58
CA TYR A 115 2.88 -15.94 -10.55
C TYR A 115 2.88 -17.46 -10.84
N GLY A 116 1.71 -18.01 -11.17
CA GLY A 116 1.56 -19.43 -11.50
C GLY A 116 1.97 -19.83 -12.91
N ALA A 117 2.61 -18.94 -13.69
CA ALA A 117 3.04 -19.19 -15.07
C ALA A 117 1.96 -19.86 -15.95
N LEU A 118 0.71 -19.38 -15.88
CA LEU A 118 -0.46 -19.93 -16.57
C LEU A 118 -0.73 -21.42 -16.27
N GLY A 119 -0.26 -21.92 -15.13
CA GLY A 119 -0.36 -23.32 -14.73
C GLY A 119 0.86 -24.17 -15.13
N ALA A 120 1.81 -23.62 -15.88
CA ALA A 120 3.08 -24.27 -16.17
C ALA A 120 4.00 -24.27 -14.94
N ARG A 121 4.99 -25.17 -14.94
CA ARG A 121 6.07 -25.24 -13.96
C ARG A 121 7.42 -25.02 -14.67
N PRO A 122 8.40 -24.39 -14.01
CA PRO A 122 8.33 -23.77 -12.68
C PRO A 122 7.42 -22.53 -12.66
N TRP A 123 6.95 -22.15 -11.47
CA TRP A 123 6.23 -20.88 -11.26
C TRP A 123 7.21 -19.71 -11.24
N TRP A 124 6.74 -18.50 -11.54
CA TRP A 124 7.54 -17.27 -11.43
C TRP A 124 7.69 -16.83 -9.97
N THR A 125 8.38 -17.66 -9.17
CA THR A 125 8.83 -17.38 -7.80
C THR A 125 9.96 -16.36 -7.80
N TRP A 126 10.31 -15.83 -6.63
CA TRP A 126 11.47 -14.96 -6.48
C TRP A 126 12.75 -15.68 -6.93
N ALA A 127 12.93 -16.94 -6.55
CA ALA A 127 14.12 -17.71 -6.91
C ALA A 127 14.30 -17.83 -8.44
N GLU A 128 13.20 -17.98 -9.18
CA GLU A 128 13.24 -18.03 -10.65
C GLU A 128 13.48 -16.63 -11.26
N VAL A 129 12.72 -15.63 -10.83
CA VAL A 129 12.72 -14.29 -11.42
C VAL A 129 14.01 -13.52 -11.10
N ALA A 130 14.58 -13.70 -9.91
CA ALA A 130 15.79 -13.00 -9.49
C ALA A 130 17.06 -13.50 -10.23
N VAL A 131 17.07 -14.78 -10.65
CA VAL A 131 18.19 -15.37 -11.39
C VAL A 131 18.16 -14.95 -12.86
N ASN A 132 16.98 -14.95 -13.48
CA ASN A 132 16.86 -14.60 -14.90
C ASN A 132 15.64 -13.70 -15.18
N PRO A 133 15.72 -12.39 -14.84
CA PRO A 133 14.62 -11.47 -15.11
C PRO A 133 14.35 -11.28 -16.61
N ALA A 134 15.35 -11.48 -17.47
CA ALA A 134 15.18 -11.40 -18.92
C ALA A 134 14.23 -12.49 -19.44
N GLN A 135 14.34 -13.72 -18.94
CA GLN A 135 13.44 -14.81 -19.31
C GLN A 135 12.00 -14.54 -18.87
N PHE A 136 11.81 -13.94 -17.68
CA PHE A 136 10.49 -13.48 -17.25
C PHE A 136 9.93 -12.40 -18.19
N CYS A 137 10.76 -11.45 -18.62
CA CYS A 137 10.36 -10.40 -19.57
C CYS A 137 9.94 -10.98 -20.92
N GLU A 138 10.71 -11.91 -21.48
CA GLU A 138 10.38 -12.61 -22.73
C GLU A 138 9.06 -13.38 -22.58
N TRP A 139 8.91 -14.16 -21.50
CA TRP A 139 7.66 -14.88 -21.22
C TRP A 139 6.46 -13.94 -21.13
N MET A 140 6.61 -12.81 -20.44
CA MET A 140 5.56 -11.79 -20.34
C MET A 140 5.18 -11.19 -21.70
N LEU A 141 6.13 -11.07 -22.64
CA LEU A 141 5.85 -10.56 -23.98
C LEU A 141 5.05 -11.56 -24.81
N ASP A 142 5.39 -12.85 -24.72
CA ASP A 142 4.78 -13.93 -25.49
C ASP A 142 3.36 -14.27 -25.00
N HIS A 143 3.10 -14.17 -23.69
CA HIS A 143 1.86 -14.67 -23.07
C HIS A 143 0.83 -13.58 -22.75
N GLN A 144 0.96 -12.37 -23.30
CA GLN A 144 0.05 -11.25 -22.98
C GLN A 144 -1.41 -11.55 -23.35
N ALA A 145 -1.62 -12.24 -24.47
CA ALA A 145 -2.95 -12.60 -24.93
C ALA A 145 -3.61 -13.57 -23.94
N ASP A 146 -2.90 -14.61 -23.54
CA ASP A 146 -3.39 -15.63 -22.60
C ASP A 146 -3.65 -15.06 -21.21
N ILE A 147 -2.81 -14.13 -20.75
CA ILE A 147 -3.02 -13.42 -19.48
C ILE A 147 -4.31 -12.60 -19.52
N ARG A 148 -4.65 -12.00 -20.67
CA ARG A 148 -5.91 -11.25 -20.86
C ARG A 148 -7.11 -12.14 -21.15
N ASP A 149 -6.90 -13.35 -21.66
CA ASP A 149 -7.98 -14.19 -22.15
C ASP A 149 -8.84 -14.70 -20.99
N GLY A 150 -9.93 -13.99 -20.73
CA GLY A 150 -10.82 -14.18 -19.61
C GLY A 150 -11.68 -12.94 -19.44
N ALA A 151 -13.01 -13.10 -19.54
CA ALA A 151 -13.98 -12.00 -19.64
C ALA A 151 -13.97 -10.97 -18.48
N ARG A 152 -13.12 -11.14 -17.47
CA ARG A 152 -13.13 -10.40 -16.19
C ARG A 152 -11.73 -10.11 -15.63
N SER A 153 -10.65 -10.20 -16.40
CA SER A 153 -9.29 -9.92 -15.90
C SER A 153 -8.85 -8.47 -16.08
N GLY A 154 -7.94 -7.98 -15.23
CA GLY A 154 -7.42 -6.61 -15.31
C GLY A 154 -6.53 -6.23 -14.13
N PHE A 155 -5.92 -5.05 -14.24
CA PHE A 155 -5.29 -4.40 -13.10
C PHE A 155 -6.35 -3.84 -12.14
N GLY A 156 -6.01 -3.76 -10.84
CA GLY A 156 -6.83 -3.12 -9.83
C GLY A 156 -6.88 -1.59 -9.98
N ASN A 157 -7.74 -0.94 -9.18
CA ASN A 157 -8.08 0.48 -9.36
C ASN A 157 -6.88 1.44 -9.33
N HIS A 158 -5.89 1.21 -8.46
CA HIS A 158 -4.67 2.04 -8.40
C HIS A 158 -3.74 1.85 -9.61
N ARG A 159 -3.98 0.82 -10.43
CA ARG A 159 -3.13 0.41 -11.57
C ARG A 159 -3.92 0.23 -12.87
N LYS A 160 -5.16 0.74 -12.93
CA LYS A 160 -6.09 0.55 -14.07
C LYS A 160 -5.59 1.06 -15.43
N TYR A 161 -4.56 1.92 -15.44
CA TYR A 161 -3.93 2.44 -16.65
C TYR A 161 -2.56 1.80 -16.94
N GLU A 162 -2.17 0.77 -16.18
CA GLU A 162 -0.96 0.00 -16.43
C GLU A 162 -1.10 -0.92 -17.65
N SER A 163 0.03 -1.29 -18.26
CA SER A 163 0.09 -2.17 -19.41
C SER A 163 0.86 -3.45 -19.11
N LEU A 164 0.32 -4.59 -19.54
CA LEU A 164 1.04 -5.88 -19.45
C LEU A 164 2.38 -5.86 -20.19
N ARG A 165 2.52 -5.06 -21.26
CA ARG A 165 3.79 -4.89 -22.00
C ARG A 165 4.91 -4.31 -21.14
N LYS A 166 4.57 -3.67 -20.02
CA LYS A 166 5.48 -2.93 -19.15
C LYS A 166 5.72 -3.62 -17.80
N VAL A 167 5.12 -4.81 -17.61
CA VAL A 167 5.34 -5.63 -16.42
C VAL A 167 6.79 -6.10 -16.35
N GLY A 168 7.36 -6.56 -17.47
CA GLY A 168 8.77 -6.97 -17.56
C GLY A 168 9.71 -5.87 -17.05
N ASP A 169 9.64 -4.66 -17.62
CA ASP A 169 10.42 -3.48 -17.21
C ASP A 169 10.32 -3.23 -15.68
N GLY A 170 9.10 -3.34 -15.12
CA GLY A 170 8.86 -3.13 -13.70
C GLY A 170 9.46 -4.22 -12.81
N VAL A 171 9.38 -5.48 -13.23
CA VAL A 171 9.96 -6.62 -12.50
C VAL A 171 11.47 -6.60 -12.58
N GLU A 172 12.05 -6.36 -13.76
CA GLU A 172 13.50 -6.28 -13.93
C GLU A 172 14.11 -5.13 -13.10
N SER A 173 13.48 -3.96 -13.10
CA SER A 173 13.93 -2.85 -12.24
C SER A 173 13.71 -3.12 -10.74
N TYR A 174 12.70 -3.90 -10.36
CA TYR A 174 12.50 -4.35 -8.98
C TYR A 174 13.60 -5.33 -8.54
N VAL A 175 13.94 -6.31 -9.38
CA VAL A 175 15.06 -7.23 -9.13
C VAL A 175 16.37 -6.45 -8.97
N ARG A 176 16.62 -5.44 -9.81
CA ARG A 176 17.78 -4.55 -9.66
C ARG A 176 17.76 -3.72 -8.37
N TRP A 177 16.58 -3.32 -7.87
CA TRP A 177 16.46 -2.60 -6.60
C TRP A 177 16.77 -3.49 -5.40
N VAL A 178 16.32 -4.75 -5.41
CA VAL A 178 16.70 -5.75 -4.39
C VAL A 178 18.19 -6.09 -4.50
N ALA A 179 18.72 -6.19 -5.72
CA ALA A 179 20.12 -6.48 -6.03
C ALA A 179 20.60 -7.82 -5.44
N PRO A 180 20.03 -8.97 -5.89
CA PRO A 180 20.52 -10.28 -5.50
C PRO A 180 22.04 -10.41 -5.76
N PRO A 181 22.81 -11.16 -4.94
CA PRO A 181 22.34 -12.17 -3.99
C PRO A 181 21.83 -11.62 -2.65
N ARG A 182 21.75 -10.29 -2.47
CA ARG A 182 21.14 -9.68 -1.28
C ARG A 182 19.69 -10.13 -1.12
N ALA A 183 19.33 -10.58 0.09
CA ALA A 183 17.94 -10.89 0.45
C ALA A 183 17.14 -9.60 0.74
N HIS A 184 15.82 -9.66 0.62
CA HIS A 184 14.96 -8.54 0.97
C HIS A 184 15.13 -8.13 2.44
N ASP A 185 15.21 -9.08 3.36
CA ASP A 185 15.39 -8.76 4.79
C ASP A 185 16.68 -7.99 5.05
N GLU A 186 17.76 -8.28 4.31
CA GLU A 186 19.01 -7.54 4.39
C GLU A 186 18.86 -6.11 3.86
N LEU A 187 18.12 -5.91 2.77
CA LEU A 187 17.79 -4.58 2.25
C LEU A 187 17.01 -3.75 3.29
N PHE A 188 15.99 -4.33 3.92
CA PHE A 188 15.21 -3.66 4.94
C PHE A 188 15.98 -3.46 6.25
N ALA A 189 16.79 -4.43 6.67
CA ALA A 189 17.66 -4.32 7.85
C ALA A 189 18.71 -3.23 7.68
N ALA A 190 19.40 -3.19 6.54
CA ALA A 190 20.39 -2.16 6.24
C ALA A 190 19.78 -0.74 6.25
N ALA A 191 18.53 -0.58 5.78
CA ALA A 191 17.83 0.70 5.87
C ALA A 191 17.56 1.12 7.33
N ARG A 192 17.18 0.18 8.20
CA ARG A 192 16.99 0.46 9.63
C ARG A 192 18.32 0.76 10.32
N GLU A 193 19.35 -0.05 10.10
CA GLU A 193 20.68 0.14 10.67
C GLU A 193 21.26 1.50 10.30
N ARG A 194 21.14 1.90 9.03
CA ARG A 194 21.57 3.22 8.53
C ARG A 194 20.92 4.38 9.29
N HIS A 195 19.74 4.17 9.84
CA HIS A 195 18.96 5.18 10.55
C HIS A 195 18.79 4.84 12.05
N ASN A 196 19.74 4.09 12.63
CA ASN A 196 19.77 3.74 14.06
C ASN A 196 18.46 3.10 14.57
N GLY A 197 17.79 2.33 13.71
CA GLY A 197 16.53 1.67 14.03
C GLY A 197 15.29 2.57 13.95
N ASP A 198 15.40 3.83 13.53
CA ASP A 198 14.22 4.71 13.35
C ASP A 198 13.35 4.19 12.19
N PRO A 199 12.10 3.72 12.48
CA PRO A 199 11.24 3.11 11.47
C PRO A 199 10.72 4.13 10.44
N ARG A 200 10.59 5.40 10.81
CA ARG A 200 10.15 6.49 9.91
C ARG A 200 11.26 6.88 8.98
N ALA A 201 12.46 7.11 9.51
CA ALA A 201 13.61 7.45 8.69
C ALA A 201 13.97 6.30 7.71
N ALA A 202 13.89 5.05 8.16
CA ALA A 202 14.07 3.88 7.31
C ALA A 202 13.01 3.81 6.19
N PHE A 203 11.74 4.06 6.49
CA PHE A 203 10.69 4.14 5.47
C PHE A 203 10.98 5.23 4.45
N GLY A 204 11.29 6.45 4.89
CA GLY A 204 11.59 7.58 4.00
C GLY A 204 12.78 7.29 3.08
N TYR A 205 13.80 6.58 3.58
CA TYR A 205 14.93 6.10 2.79
C TYR A 205 14.52 5.07 1.73
N LEU A 206 13.79 4.03 2.14
CA LEU A 206 13.30 2.97 1.25
C LEU A 206 12.33 3.51 0.20
N TYR A 207 11.48 4.46 0.57
CA TYR A 207 10.55 5.12 -0.33
C TYR A 207 11.29 5.82 -1.46
N LYS A 208 12.31 6.62 -1.13
CA LYS A 208 13.13 7.33 -2.12
C LYS A 208 13.91 6.37 -3.03
N SER A 209 14.39 5.25 -2.51
CA SER A 209 15.12 4.26 -3.32
C SER A 209 14.18 3.48 -4.24
N LEU A 210 13.02 3.07 -3.74
CA LEU A 210 12.02 2.27 -4.47
C LEU A 210 11.26 3.07 -5.54
N LEU A 211 11.21 4.41 -5.44
CA LEU A 211 10.69 5.28 -6.51
C LEU A 211 11.44 5.13 -7.84
N ARG A 212 12.64 4.53 -7.83
CA ARG A 212 13.44 4.25 -9.04
C ARG A 212 13.01 2.98 -9.77
N VAL A 213 12.11 2.17 -9.18
CA VAL A 213 11.57 0.98 -9.84
C VAL A 213 10.58 1.42 -10.90
N ASP A 214 10.82 0.95 -12.13
CA ASP A 214 10.06 1.32 -13.29
C ASP A 214 8.59 0.93 -13.13
N ARG A 215 7.69 1.81 -13.56
CA ARG A 215 6.24 1.58 -13.58
C ARG A 215 5.59 1.35 -12.20
N PHE A 216 6.33 1.33 -11.10
CA PHE A 216 5.76 1.18 -9.77
C PHE A 216 5.14 2.51 -9.33
N GLY A 217 5.91 3.58 -9.43
CA GLY A 217 5.43 4.94 -9.17
C GLY A 217 5.01 5.18 -7.72
N ARG A 218 4.72 6.45 -7.41
CA ARG A 218 4.51 6.97 -6.04
C ARG A 218 3.53 6.14 -5.20
N VAL A 219 2.34 5.88 -5.77
CA VAL A 219 1.24 5.22 -5.05
C VAL A 219 1.61 3.78 -4.71
N ALA A 220 2.14 3.01 -5.66
CA ALA A 220 2.54 1.63 -5.41
C ALA A 220 3.73 1.56 -4.44
N THR A 221 4.70 2.47 -4.56
CA THR A 221 5.82 2.58 -3.62
C THR A 221 5.33 2.77 -2.19
N PHE A 222 4.42 3.73 -1.97
CA PHE A 222 3.84 3.99 -0.65
C PHE A 222 3.05 2.77 -0.14
N ASP A 223 2.15 2.23 -0.97
CA ASP A 223 1.29 1.11 -0.61
C ASP A 223 2.10 -0.17 -0.29
N TYR A 224 3.19 -0.43 -1.03
CA TYR A 224 4.09 -1.56 -0.80
C TYR A 224 4.80 -1.48 0.54
N LEU A 225 5.46 -0.35 0.82
CA LEU A 225 6.18 -0.18 2.08
C LEU A 225 5.23 -0.17 3.28
N CYS A 226 4.05 0.45 3.14
CA CYS A 226 3.01 0.35 4.16
C CYS A 226 2.53 -1.09 4.37
N MET A 227 2.40 -1.87 3.29
CA MET A 227 1.99 -3.27 3.38
C MET A 227 3.04 -4.12 4.09
N VAL A 228 4.31 -3.96 3.74
CA VAL A 228 5.43 -4.60 4.44
C VAL A 228 5.41 -4.28 5.94
N GLY A 229 5.25 -3.00 6.31
CA GLY A 229 5.19 -2.57 7.70
C GLY A 229 4.00 -3.17 8.47
N LYS A 230 2.78 -3.07 7.93
CA LYS A 230 1.57 -3.52 8.64
C LYS A 230 1.40 -5.05 8.72
N LEU A 231 2.06 -5.80 7.83
CA LEU A 231 2.17 -7.25 7.94
C LEU A 231 3.25 -7.68 8.96
N GLY A 232 4.07 -6.75 9.43
CA GLY A 232 5.17 -7.05 10.36
C GLY A 232 6.39 -7.69 9.69
N PHE A 233 6.51 -7.60 8.36
CA PHE A 233 7.66 -8.14 7.63
C PHE A 233 8.94 -7.34 7.93
N SER A 234 8.79 -6.02 8.12
CA SER A 234 9.87 -5.14 8.56
C SER A 234 9.32 -4.04 9.47
N GLN A 235 10.12 -3.61 10.45
CA GLN A 235 9.78 -2.52 11.36
C GLN A 235 9.99 -1.16 10.67
N ILE A 236 9.05 -0.78 9.82
CA ILE A 236 9.01 0.51 9.13
C ILE A 236 7.60 1.08 9.17
N GLU A 237 7.50 2.41 9.23
CA GLU A 237 6.22 3.14 9.13
C GLU A 237 6.44 4.46 8.39
N PRO A 238 5.43 5.02 7.70
CA PRO A 238 5.66 6.20 6.88
C PRO A 238 6.03 7.42 7.73
N ASP A 239 7.09 8.14 7.30
CA ASP A 239 7.56 9.37 7.93
C ASP A 239 6.59 10.54 7.69
N THR A 240 5.97 10.58 6.52
CA THR A 240 4.99 11.58 6.10
C THR A 240 3.91 10.94 5.21
N PRO A 241 2.81 11.64 4.89
CA PRO A 241 1.88 11.21 3.84
C PRO A 241 2.47 11.24 2.42
N HIS A 242 3.69 11.76 2.25
CA HIS A 242 4.39 11.97 0.98
C HIS A 242 3.52 12.66 -0.08
N LEU A 243 3.00 13.85 0.25
CA LEU A 243 2.08 14.59 -0.62
C LEU A 243 2.71 15.07 -1.94
N GLY A 244 4.05 15.11 -2.04
CA GLY A 244 4.75 15.47 -3.27
C GLY A 244 4.37 14.56 -4.45
N GLY A 245 3.75 15.13 -5.48
CA GLY A 245 3.24 14.38 -6.64
C GLY A 245 1.96 13.58 -6.37
N ALA A 246 1.35 13.70 -5.18
CA ALA A 246 0.03 13.16 -4.88
C ALA A 246 -1.06 14.07 -5.45
N THR A 247 -2.14 13.48 -5.98
CA THR A 247 -3.30 14.27 -6.43
C THR A 247 -4.41 14.28 -5.37
N GLY A 248 -4.94 13.10 -5.02
CA GLY A 248 -6.06 12.95 -4.07
C GLY A 248 -5.71 13.43 -2.65
N PRO A 249 -4.69 12.86 -1.99
CA PRO A 249 -4.28 13.27 -0.65
C PRO A 249 -3.92 14.75 -0.57
N LEU A 250 -3.19 15.29 -1.57
CA LEU A 250 -2.79 16.70 -1.61
C LEU A 250 -4.01 17.62 -1.69
N ARG A 251 -4.99 17.27 -2.52
CA ARG A 251 -6.26 18.01 -2.58
C ARG A 251 -7.01 17.98 -1.25
N GLY A 252 -7.02 16.84 -0.56
CA GLY A 252 -7.61 16.73 0.77
C GLY A 252 -6.88 17.55 1.83
N ALA A 253 -5.54 17.57 1.81
CA ALA A 253 -4.74 18.37 2.72
C ALA A 253 -4.98 19.88 2.51
N ARG A 254 -5.00 20.34 1.25
CA ARG A 254 -5.32 21.74 0.90
C ARG A 254 -6.74 22.12 1.29
N LEU A 255 -7.70 21.22 1.11
CA LEU A 255 -9.08 21.42 1.55
C LEU A 255 -9.15 21.57 3.07
N LEU A 256 -8.49 20.68 3.82
CA LEU A 256 -8.49 20.67 5.28
C LEU A 256 -7.91 21.98 5.85
N VAL A 257 -6.75 22.40 5.34
CA VAL A 257 -6.02 23.59 5.81
C VAL A 257 -6.58 24.88 5.22
N GLY A 258 -7.31 24.82 4.10
CA GLY A 258 -7.87 25.98 3.42
C GLY A 258 -6.84 26.91 2.79
N ALA A 259 -5.66 26.41 2.46
CA ALA A 259 -4.57 27.20 1.88
C ALA A 259 -3.85 26.43 0.77
N ASP A 260 -3.41 27.16 -0.26
CA ASP A 260 -2.58 26.61 -1.34
C ASP A 260 -1.10 26.58 -0.93
N MET A 261 -0.81 25.73 0.06
CA MET A 261 0.55 25.50 0.56
C MET A 261 1.29 24.47 -0.30
N SER A 262 2.62 24.48 -0.21
CA SER A 262 3.43 23.46 -0.85
C SER A 262 3.17 22.08 -0.23
N PRO A 263 3.36 20.98 -0.97
CA PRO A 263 3.22 19.63 -0.42
C PRO A 263 4.07 19.39 0.83
N SER A 264 5.30 19.92 0.87
CA SER A 264 6.20 19.76 2.02
C SER A 264 5.70 20.49 3.26
N GLN A 265 5.11 21.68 3.11
CA GLN A 265 4.49 22.40 4.22
C GLN A 265 3.27 21.64 4.75
N LEU A 266 2.45 21.09 3.85
CA LEU A 266 1.30 20.28 4.22
C LEU A 266 1.72 18.98 4.89
N ASP A 267 2.77 18.30 4.43
CA ASP A 267 3.31 17.09 5.06
C ASP A 267 3.69 17.37 6.53
N GLN A 268 4.33 18.50 6.84
CA GLN A 268 4.67 18.88 8.21
C GLN A 268 3.43 19.14 9.08
N ILE A 269 2.44 19.87 8.54
CA ILE A 269 1.17 20.09 9.25
C ILE A 269 0.46 18.77 9.55
N LEU A 270 0.46 17.85 8.59
CA LEU A 270 -0.17 16.55 8.74
C LEU A 270 0.60 15.62 9.68
N LEU A 271 1.92 15.77 9.78
CA LEU A 271 2.73 15.08 10.77
C LEU A 271 2.34 15.50 12.19
N ASP A 272 2.26 16.80 12.44
CA ASP A 272 1.83 17.36 13.73
C ASP A 272 0.39 16.95 14.06
N LEU A 273 -0.50 17.04 13.08
CA LEU A 273 -1.89 16.63 13.24
C LEU A 273 -1.99 15.14 13.57
N GLY A 274 -1.31 14.27 12.82
CA GLY A 274 -1.33 12.83 13.07
C GLY A 274 -0.80 12.46 14.46
N ALA A 275 0.23 13.17 14.95
CA ALA A 275 0.71 13.02 16.32
C ALA A 275 -0.37 13.40 17.35
N LYS A 276 -1.06 14.53 17.17
CA LYS A 276 -2.15 14.97 18.06
C LYS A 276 -3.35 14.00 18.03
N LEU A 277 -3.63 13.39 16.88
CA LEU A 277 -4.71 12.42 16.72
C LEU A 277 -4.33 10.99 17.18
N GLY A 278 -3.03 10.72 17.39
CA GLY A 278 -2.53 9.38 17.69
C GLY A 278 -2.72 8.39 16.53
N VAL A 279 -2.54 8.85 15.29
CA VAL A 279 -2.67 8.02 14.09
C VAL A 279 -1.46 8.13 13.17
N GLY A 280 -1.13 7.02 12.50
CA GLY A 280 0.00 6.97 11.56
C GLY A 280 -0.27 7.69 10.23
N MET A 281 0.81 7.98 9.49
CA MET A 281 0.73 8.77 8.25
C MET A 281 -0.03 8.08 7.11
N GLN A 282 -0.04 6.74 7.06
CA GLN A 282 -0.94 6.01 6.14
C GLN A 282 -2.41 6.32 6.42
N VAL A 283 -2.81 6.45 7.69
CA VAL A 283 -4.20 6.73 8.06
C VAL A 283 -4.60 8.13 7.60
N ILE A 284 -3.70 9.10 7.78
CA ILE A 284 -3.89 10.48 7.32
C ILE A 284 -3.99 10.53 5.79
N GLU A 285 -3.06 9.89 5.07
CA GLU A 285 -3.06 9.85 3.60
C GLU A 285 -4.38 9.28 3.04
N ASP A 286 -4.77 8.09 3.51
CA ASP A 286 -5.94 7.37 3.02
C ASP A 286 -7.23 8.14 3.36
N SER A 287 -7.32 8.69 4.57
CA SER A 287 -8.52 9.42 5.02
C SER A 287 -8.73 10.70 4.23
N LEU A 288 -7.68 11.50 4.01
CA LEU A 288 -7.76 12.73 3.21
C LEU A 288 -8.06 12.44 1.73
N CYS A 289 -7.44 11.41 1.17
CA CYS A 289 -7.67 10.98 -0.21
C CYS A 289 -9.14 10.67 -0.49
N ASN A 290 -9.81 10.02 0.47
CA ASN A 290 -11.21 9.61 0.35
C ASN A 290 -12.18 10.70 0.78
N TRP A 291 -11.90 11.40 1.87
CA TRP A 291 -12.73 12.49 2.39
C TRP A 291 -12.93 13.60 1.35
N GLN A 292 -11.87 14.04 0.66
CA GLN A 292 -11.97 15.14 -0.33
C GLN A 292 -12.91 14.86 -1.51
N LYS A 293 -13.24 13.58 -1.77
CA LYS A 293 -14.19 13.20 -2.83
C LYS A 293 -15.64 13.54 -2.46
N SER A 294 -15.94 13.63 -1.17
CA SER A 294 -17.28 13.91 -0.61
C SER A 294 -17.12 14.48 0.80
N PRO A 295 -16.65 15.73 0.95
CA PRO A 295 -16.20 16.24 2.24
C PRO A 295 -17.31 16.33 3.28
N ASN A 296 -18.56 16.55 2.86
CA ASN A 296 -19.73 16.63 3.75
C ASN A 296 -20.46 15.30 3.96
N ARG A 297 -19.96 14.19 3.40
CA ARG A 297 -20.65 12.90 3.48
C ARG A 297 -19.67 11.74 3.40
N PHE A 298 -19.67 10.92 4.45
CA PHE A 298 -18.89 9.68 4.45
C PHE A 298 -19.29 8.75 3.29
N ARG A 299 -18.25 8.25 2.60
CA ARG A 299 -18.37 7.19 1.59
C ARG A 299 -17.34 6.11 1.90
N PRO A 300 -17.77 4.87 2.17
CA PRO A 300 -16.84 3.79 2.50
C PRO A 300 -15.96 3.49 1.30
N PHE A 301 -14.69 3.18 1.59
CA PHE A 301 -13.74 2.71 0.59
C PHE A 301 -14.21 1.37 0.00
N ARG A 302 -14.16 1.22 -1.33
CA ARG A 302 -14.66 0.02 -2.03
C ARG A 302 -13.59 -0.90 -2.62
N GLY A 303 -12.30 -0.57 -2.47
CA GLY A 303 -11.21 -1.32 -3.12
C GLY A 303 -11.13 -1.03 -4.60
#